data_AF-A0AA47M8L6-F1
#
_entry.id   AF-A0AA47M8L6-F1
#
_cell.length_a   1.000
_cell.length_b   1.000
_cell.length_c   1.000
_cell.angle_alpha   90.00
_cell.angle_beta   90.00
_cell.angle_gamma   90.00
#
_symmetry.space_group_name_H-M   'P 1'
#
loop_
_entity.id
_entity.type
_entity.pdbx_description
1 polymer ?
#
loop_
_entity_poly.entity_id
_entity_poly.type
_entity_poly.pdbx_seq_one_letter_code
_entity_poly.pdbx_strand_id
1 'polypeptide(L)'
;MATSSATFSIQPPEPFDFSKPHEWTKWIRRFERFRQASNLTTSLDENQVNTLMYCMGDEADDILRGLKLSKTDQLIYAKVRDGFQKFFIVKKNIVYEFYEKESLESQCLHEN
;
A
#
# COMPACT_ATOMS: atom_id res chain seq x y z
N MET A 1 -13.71 4.62 -41.85
CA MET A 1 -12.44 4.36 -41.13
C MET A 1 -12.80 3.78 -39.78
N ALA A 2 -12.52 2.50 -39.53
CA ALA A 2 -12.75 1.88 -38.22
C ALA A 2 -11.51 2.14 -37.36
N THR A 3 -11.62 3.02 -36.38
CA THR A 3 -10.59 3.19 -35.36
C THR A 3 -10.65 1.97 -34.44
N SER A 4 -9.67 1.07 -34.58
CA SER A 4 -9.45 -0.04 -33.65
C SER A 4 -9.17 0.53 -32.26
N SER A 5 -10.22 0.64 -31.44
CA SER A 5 -10.08 1.00 -30.03
C SER A 5 -9.48 -0.20 -29.32
N ALA A 6 -8.16 -0.19 -29.13
CA ALA A 6 -7.48 -1.21 -28.32
C ALA A 6 -8.04 -1.12 -26.89
N THR A 7 -8.80 -2.14 -26.49
CA THR A 7 -9.32 -2.26 -25.13
C THR A 7 -8.18 -2.73 -24.24
N PHE A 8 -7.39 -1.79 -23.73
CA PHE A 8 -6.35 -2.09 -22.75
C PHE A 8 -7.01 -2.46 -21.42
N SER A 9 -7.25 -3.76 -21.20
CA SER A 9 -7.67 -4.28 -19.90
C SER A 9 -6.47 -4.27 -18.96
N ILE A 10 -6.46 -3.34 -18.01
CA ILE A 10 -5.39 -3.23 -17.03
C ILE A 10 -5.60 -4.31 -16.00
N GLN A 11 -4.61 -5.19 -15.89
CA GLN A 11 -4.61 -6.25 -14.90
C GLN A 11 -4.52 -5.64 -13.50
N PRO A 12 -5.27 -6.15 -12.51
CA PRO A 12 -5.10 -5.74 -11.13
C PRO A 12 -3.66 -6.01 -10.68
N PRO A 13 -3.11 -5.15 -9.80
CA PRO A 13 -1.77 -5.39 -9.26
C PRO A 13 -1.71 -6.70 -8.48
N GLU A 14 -0.54 -7.34 -8.47
CA GLU A 14 -0.31 -8.52 -7.62
C GLU A 14 -0.59 -8.20 -6.14
N PRO A 15 -1.01 -9.19 -5.34
CA PRO A 15 -1.26 -9.02 -3.92
C PRO A 15 -0.07 -8.38 -3.19
N PHE A 16 -0.37 -7.52 -2.22
CA PHE A 16 0.67 -6.91 -1.41
C PHE A 16 1.28 -7.95 -0.46
N ASP A 17 2.61 -8.03 -0.43
CA ASP A 17 3.34 -8.88 0.51
C ASP A 17 3.52 -8.13 1.85
N PHE A 18 2.69 -8.45 2.83
CA PHE A 18 2.72 -7.85 4.17
C PHE A 18 4.01 -8.14 4.95
N SER A 19 4.78 -9.17 4.55
CA SER A 19 6.11 -9.44 5.10
C SER A 19 7.14 -8.38 4.70
N LYS A 20 6.85 -7.60 3.64
CA LYS A 20 7.74 -6.57 3.09
C LYS A 20 7.11 -5.17 3.17
N PRO A 21 6.94 -4.60 4.38
CA PRO A 21 6.31 -3.28 4.56
C PRO A 21 7.07 -2.15 3.83
N HIS A 22 8.36 -2.32 3.53
CA HIS A 22 9.14 -1.34 2.76
C HIS A 22 8.70 -1.22 1.29
N GLU A 23 8.08 -2.26 0.71
CA GLU A 23 7.57 -2.24 -0.67
C GLU A 23 6.23 -1.52 -0.77
N TRP A 24 5.59 -1.18 0.35
CA TRP A 24 4.30 -0.46 0.38
C TRP A 24 4.29 0.74 -0.55
N THR A 25 5.31 1.60 -0.50
CA THR A 25 5.40 2.80 -1.34
C THR A 25 5.42 2.48 -2.84
N LYS A 26 6.02 1.36 -3.25
CA LYS A 26 6.03 0.93 -4.66
C LYS A 26 4.68 0.31 -5.03
N TRP A 27 4.12 -0.51 -4.15
CA TRP A 27 2.85 -1.19 -4.38
C TRP A 27 1.68 -0.19 -4.47
N ILE A 28 1.54 0.74 -3.53
CA ILE A 28 0.47 1.74 -3.54
C ILE A 28 0.53 2.64 -4.77
N ARG A 29 1.73 2.94 -5.29
CA ARG A 29 1.90 3.67 -6.56
C ARG A 29 1.39 2.87 -7.77
N ARG A 30 1.57 1.55 -7.78
CA ARG A 30 1.00 0.68 -8.83
C ARG A 30 -0.52 0.65 -8.72
N PHE A 31 -1.05 0.52 -7.51
CA PHE A 31 -2.49 0.55 -7.28
C PHE A 31 -3.14 1.89 -7.69
N GLU A 32 -2.55 3.04 -7.35
CA GLU A 32 -3.08 4.35 -7.78
C GLU A 32 -3.10 4.49 -9.32
N ARG A 33 -2.11 3.95 -10.03
CA ARG A 33 -2.13 3.90 -11.51
C ARG A 33 -3.25 3.00 -12.03
N PHE A 34 -3.44 1.83 -11.43
CA PHE A 34 -4.56 0.94 -11.74
C PHE A 34 -5.91 1.63 -11.49
N ARG A 35 -6.05 2.34 -10.37
CA ARG A 35 -7.25 3.09 -9.99
C ARG A 35 -7.58 4.20 -10.99
N GLN A 36 -6.58 4.98 -11.40
CA GLN A 36 -6.77 6.03 -12.41
C GLN A 36 -7.14 5.44 -13.76
N ALA A 37 -6.44 4.40 -14.18
CA ALA A 37 -6.57 3.89 -15.53
C ALA A 37 -7.77 2.94 -15.72
N SER A 38 -8.29 2.36 -14.63
CA SER A 38 -9.58 1.63 -14.60
C SER A 38 -10.77 2.56 -14.32
N ASN A 39 -10.55 3.88 -14.27
CA ASN A 39 -11.55 4.89 -13.95
C ASN A 39 -12.23 4.73 -12.57
N LEU A 40 -11.60 3.96 -11.67
CA LEU A 40 -12.07 3.68 -10.32
C LEU A 40 -12.11 4.94 -9.45
N THR A 41 -11.32 5.96 -9.79
CA THR A 41 -11.38 7.31 -9.18
C THR A 41 -12.76 7.95 -9.26
N THR A 42 -13.60 7.58 -10.23
CA THR A 42 -14.96 8.12 -10.41
C THR A 42 -16.03 7.31 -9.68
N SER A 43 -15.67 6.14 -9.15
CA SER A 43 -16.58 5.28 -8.37
C SER A 43 -16.74 5.79 -6.94
N LEU A 44 -17.77 5.32 -6.24
CA LEU A 44 -17.98 5.61 -4.81
C LEU A 44 -16.74 5.24 -3.98
N ASP A 45 -16.38 6.05 -3.00
CA ASP A 45 -15.22 5.80 -2.14
C ASP A 45 -15.23 4.38 -1.53
N GLU A 46 -16.40 3.88 -1.14
CA GLU A 46 -16.59 2.52 -0.65
C GLU A 46 -16.13 1.46 -1.67
N ASN A 47 -16.48 1.62 -2.94
CA ASN A 47 -16.04 0.70 -4.00
C ASN A 47 -14.52 0.77 -4.20
N GLN A 48 -13.93 1.94 -4.02
CA GLN A 48 -12.47 2.11 -4.12
C GLN A 48 -11.77 1.43 -2.95
N VAL A 49 -12.32 1.55 -1.74
CA VAL A 49 -11.84 0.83 -0.55
C VAL A 49 -11.99 -0.67 -0.74
N ASN A 50 -13.15 -1.16 -1.16
CA ASN A 50 -13.39 -2.58 -1.40
C ASN A 50 -12.41 -3.15 -2.44
N THR A 51 -12.15 -2.40 -3.51
CA THR A 51 -11.17 -2.80 -4.53
C THR A 51 -9.74 -2.83 -3.97
N LEU A 52 -9.38 -1.86 -3.12
CA LEU A 52 -8.10 -1.85 -2.41
C LEU A 52 -7.94 -3.09 -1.52
N MET A 53 -8.95 -3.40 -0.71
CA MET A 53 -8.93 -4.59 0.17
C MET A 53 -8.83 -5.87 -0.64
N TYR A 54 -9.61 -5.97 -1.73
CA TYR A 54 -9.57 -7.12 -2.62
C TYR A 54 -8.19 -7.32 -3.26
N CYS A 55 -7.52 -6.25 -3.68
CA CYS A 55 -6.18 -6.33 -4.26
C CYS A 55 -5.10 -6.64 -3.20
N MET A 56 -5.32 -6.30 -1.93
CA MET A 56 -4.37 -6.57 -0.86
C MET A 56 -4.53 -7.97 -0.24
N GLY A 57 -5.75 -8.50 -0.17
CA GLY A 57 -6.07 -9.80 0.43
C GLY A 57 -6.53 -9.71 1.90
N ASP A 58 -6.81 -10.85 2.52
CA ASP A 58 -7.39 -10.97 3.88
C ASP A 58 -6.61 -10.21 4.98
N GLU A 59 -5.28 -10.18 4.89
CA GLU A 59 -4.45 -9.44 5.86
C GLU A 59 -4.73 -7.92 5.88
N ALA A 60 -5.29 -7.37 4.81
CA ALA A 60 -5.67 -5.96 4.76
C ALA A 60 -6.82 -5.64 5.72
N ASP A 61 -7.76 -6.57 5.88
CA ASP A 61 -8.91 -6.40 6.78
C ASP A 61 -8.45 -6.41 8.24
N ASP A 62 -7.54 -7.32 8.62
CA ASP A 62 -6.98 -7.38 9.96
C ASP A 62 -6.26 -6.06 10.34
N ILE A 63 -5.46 -5.53 9.42
CA ILE A 63 -4.79 -4.25 9.62
C ILE A 63 -5.79 -3.11 9.69
N LEU A 64 -6.81 -3.08 8.81
CA LEU A 64 -7.86 -2.06 8.84
C LEU A 64 -8.61 -2.05 10.17
N ARG A 65 -8.90 -3.23 10.74
CA ARG A 65 -9.51 -3.38 12.07
C ARG A 65 -8.58 -2.92 13.18
N GLY A 66 -7.27 -3.07 13.00
CA GLY A 66 -6.23 -2.52 13.88
C GLY A 66 -6.11 -0.99 13.80
N LEU A 67 -6.48 -0.37 12.67
CA LEU A 67 -6.52 1.07 12.53
C LEU A 67 -7.69 1.64 13.35
N LYS A 68 -7.40 2.63 14.21
CA LYS A 68 -8.41 3.34 15.02
C LYS A 68 -9.25 4.32 14.18
N LEU A 69 -9.76 3.87 13.04
CA LEU A 69 -10.62 4.63 12.13
C LEU A 69 -12.09 4.37 12.46
N SER A 70 -12.93 5.40 12.39
CA SER A 70 -14.38 5.24 12.54
C SER A 70 -14.98 4.47 11.36
N LYS A 71 -16.16 3.88 11.53
CA LYS A 71 -16.85 3.17 10.43
C LYS A 71 -17.05 4.07 9.20
N THR A 72 -17.31 5.35 9.42
CA THR A 72 -17.45 6.33 8.34
C THR A 72 -16.11 6.61 7.66
N ASP A 73 -15.02 6.71 8.43
CA ASP A 73 -13.67 6.92 7.86
C ASP A 73 -13.17 5.70 7.09
N GLN A 74 -13.58 4.49 7.48
CA GLN A 74 -13.25 3.25 6.76
C GLN A 74 -13.89 3.20 5.36
N LEU A 75 -14.95 3.96 5.12
CA LEU A 75 -15.56 4.08 3.80
C LEU A 75 -14.87 5.13 2.91
N ILE A 76 -13.99 5.96 3.49
CA ILE A 76 -13.32 7.05 2.78
C ILE A 76 -11.94 6.57 2.32
N TYR A 77 -11.75 6.43 1.01
CA TYR A 77 -10.50 5.93 0.42
C TYR A 77 -9.27 6.69 0.92
N ALA A 78 -9.36 8.03 0.97
CA ALA A 78 -8.25 8.87 1.41
C ALA A 78 -7.82 8.59 2.86
N LYS A 79 -8.77 8.31 3.76
CA LYS A 79 -8.52 8.02 5.18
C LYS A 79 -7.92 6.63 5.36
N VAL A 80 -8.49 5.65 4.69
CA VAL A 80 -7.99 4.27 4.69
C VAL A 80 -6.55 4.22 4.17
N ARG A 81 -6.30 4.81 3.00
CA ARG A 81 -4.94 4.89 2.41
C ARG A 81 -3.95 5.58 3.34
N ASP A 82 -4.32 6.71 3.96
CA ASP A 82 -3.45 7.42 4.91
C ASP A 82 -3.17 6.57 6.16
N GLY A 83 -4.16 5.84 6.66
CA GLY A 83 -4.01 4.89 7.75
C GLY A 83 -3.00 3.77 7.45
N PHE A 84 -3.15 3.12 6.29
CA PHE A 84 -2.17 2.12 5.83
C PHE A 84 -0.78 2.73 5.61
N GLN A 85 -0.72 3.91 5.01
CA GLN A 85 0.55 4.60 4.80
C GLN A 85 1.26 4.88 6.12
N LYS A 86 0.55 5.34 7.16
CA LYS A 86 1.11 5.51 8.50
C LYS A 86 1.54 4.18 9.10
N PHE A 87 0.72 3.13 9.00
CA PHE A 87 1.04 1.81 9.55
C PHE A 87 2.33 1.23 8.97
N PHE A 88 2.49 1.26 7.64
CA PHE A 88 3.66 0.70 6.96
C PHE A 88 4.90 1.63 7.01
N ILE A 89 4.72 2.96 6.98
CA ILE A 89 5.85 3.91 7.08
C ILE A 89 6.38 4.04 8.51
N VAL A 90 5.53 4.00 9.54
CA VAL A 90 6.00 3.97 10.93
C VAL A 90 6.87 2.74 11.18
N LYS A 91 6.50 1.57 10.63
CA LYS A 91 7.38 0.38 10.64
C LYS A 91 8.70 0.61 9.91
N LYS A 92 8.71 1.35 8.79
CA LYS A 92 9.95 1.71 8.09
C LYS A 92 10.88 2.58 8.92
N ASN A 93 10.35 3.48 9.76
CA ASN A 93 11.16 4.32 10.63
C ASN A 93 11.88 3.52 11.73
N ILE A 94 11.26 2.45 12.22
CA ILE A 94 11.90 1.52 13.18
C ILE A 94 12.99 0.70 12.48
N VAL A 95 12.70 0.17 11.28
CA VAL A 95 13.64 -0.70 10.54
C VAL A 95 14.88 0.06 10.02
N TYR A 96 14.76 1.34 9.65
CA TYR A 96 15.93 2.11 9.18
C TYR A 96 16.95 2.38 10.29
N GLU A 97 16.51 2.53 11.55
CA GLU A 97 17.41 2.65 12.70
C GLU A 97 18.18 1.36 13.02
N PHE A 98 17.63 0.18 12.71
CA PHE A 98 18.30 -1.10 12.98
C PHE A 98 19.37 -1.45 11.95
N TYR A 99 19.16 -1.15 10.66
CA TYR A 99 20.18 -1.43 9.63
C TYR A 99 21.36 -0.46 9.67
N GLU A 100 21.16 0.79 10.11
CA GLU A 100 22.27 1.73 10.29
C GLU A 100 23.10 1.40 11.54
N LYS A 101 22.47 1.00 12.65
CA LYS A 101 23.18 0.63 13.88
C LYS A 101 23.97 -0.68 13.78
N GLU A 102 23.41 -1.73 13.16
CA GLU A 102 24.08 -3.04 13.02
C GLU A 102 25.28 -3.00 12.04
N SER A 103 25.22 -2.10 11.04
CA SER A 103 26.32 -1.87 10.10
C SER A 103 27.48 -1.05 10.71
N LEU A 104 27.21 -0.21 11.72
CA LEU A 104 28.22 0.62 12.38
C LEU A 104 28.94 -0.12 13.51
N GLU A 105 28.23 -0.96 14.28
CA GLU A 105 28.87 -1.76 15.35
C GLU A 105 29.84 -2.83 14.82
N SER A 106 29.57 -3.37 13.62
CA SER A 106 30.45 -4.34 12.95
C SER A 106 31.76 -3.72 12.43
N GLN A 107 31.81 -2.40 12.22
CA GLN A 107 33.02 -1.68 11.78
C GLN A 107 33.92 -1.26 12.96
N CYS A 108 33.35 -0.92 14.13
CA CYS A 108 34.15 -0.53 15.30
C CYS A 108 34.87 -1.72 16.00
N LEU A 109 34.36 -2.94 15.90
CA LEU A 109 34.97 -4.13 16.52
C LEU A 109 36.17 -4.68 15.74
N HIS A 110 36.42 -4.22 14.51
CA HIS A 110 37.58 -4.63 13.70
C HIS A 110 38.75 -3.63 13.78
N GLU A 111 38.58 -2.54 14.52
CA GLU A 111 39.56 -1.46 14.69
C GLU A 111 39.91 -1.23 16.18
N ASN A 112 40.12 -2.33 16.93
CA ASN A 112 40.83 -2.35 18.21
C ASN A 112 41.75 -3.57 18.30
#